data_AF-A0A8H5CM14-F1
#
_entry.id   AF-A0A8H5CM14-F1
#
_cell.length_a   1.000
_cell.length_b   1.000
_cell.length_c   1.000
_cell.angle_alpha   90.00
_cell.angle_beta   90.00
_cell.angle_gamma   90.00
#
_symmetry.space_group_name_H-M   'P 1'
#
loop_
_entity.id
_entity.type
_entity.pdbx_description
1 polymer ?
#
loop_
_entity_poly.entity_id
_entity_poly.type
_entity_poly.pdbx_seq_one_letter_code
_entity_poly.pdbx_strand_id
1 'polypeptide(L)'
;MADKAARRARFEKVYARIADELVDELRKNNIPEDVMSWYRRSLDYNVPGGKLNRGMSVVDTVEILKRRSLTEEEYVKAAVLGWCIELLQAYFLVSDDIMDASITRRGQPCWYRNPGVGMIAINDSFMISSAIYRLLKSYFKTDPC
;
A
#
# COMPACT_ATOMS: atom_id res chain seq x y z
N MET A 1 -14.58 18.02 10.27
CA MET A 1 -14.38 17.86 8.80
C MET A 1 -12.93 18.11 8.40
N ALA A 2 -12.36 19.29 8.71
CA ALA A 2 -10.96 19.61 8.40
C ALA A 2 -9.92 18.66 9.03
N ASP A 3 -10.13 18.25 10.30
CA ASP A 3 -9.24 17.30 11.00
C ASP A 3 -9.14 15.92 10.29
N LYS A 4 -10.27 15.36 9.87
CA LYS A 4 -10.31 14.07 9.16
C LYS A 4 -9.56 14.13 7.82
N ALA A 5 -9.71 15.24 7.09
CA ALA A 5 -9.01 15.44 5.83
C ALA A 5 -7.49 15.59 6.05
N ALA A 6 -7.07 16.33 7.10
CA ALA A 6 -5.66 16.48 7.45
C ALA A 6 -5.01 15.15 7.86
N ARG A 7 -5.70 14.35 8.69
CA ARG A 7 -5.24 13.00 9.08
C ARG A 7 -5.09 12.08 7.87
N ARG A 8 -6.07 12.08 6.97
CA ARG A 8 -6.00 11.34 5.71
C ARG A 8 -4.81 11.77 4.86
N ALA A 9 -4.64 13.07 4.64
CA ALA A 9 -3.52 13.59 3.84
C ALA A 9 -2.16 13.24 4.45
N ARG A 10 -2.03 13.26 5.78
CA ARG A 10 -0.81 12.83 6.48
C ARG A 10 -0.53 11.35 6.25
N PHE A 11 -1.55 10.50 6.30
CA PHE A 11 -1.42 9.07 6.04
C PHE A 11 -1.06 8.79 4.57
N GLU A 12 -1.69 9.49 3.62
CA GLU A 12 -1.38 9.41 2.18
C GLU A 12 0.05 9.86 1.84
N LYS A 13 0.62 10.83 2.56
CA LYS A 13 2.05 11.19 2.39
C LYS A 13 3.00 10.05 2.72
N VAL A 14 2.66 9.17 3.67
CA VAL A 14 3.49 8.00 4.00
C VAL A 14 3.49 6.99 2.85
N TYR A 15 2.40 6.87 2.10
CA TYR A 15 2.35 6.01 0.91
C TYR A 15 3.35 6.42 -0.16
N ALA A 16 3.48 7.72 -0.45
CA ALA A 16 4.43 8.19 -1.45
C ALA A 16 5.86 7.73 -1.12
N ARG A 17 6.26 7.87 0.16
CA ARG A 17 7.54 7.37 0.65
C ARG A 17 7.68 5.86 0.52
N ILE A 18 6.62 5.09 0.84
CA ILE A 18 6.61 3.63 0.71
C ILE A 18 6.78 3.20 -0.75
N ALA A 19 6.04 3.82 -1.67
CA ALA A 19 6.12 3.50 -3.09
C ALA A 19 7.52 3.81 -3.65
N ASP A 20 8.12 4.94 -3.27
CA ASP A 20 9.49 5.30 -3.63
C ASP A 20 10.50 4.29 -3.07
N GLU A 21 10.39 3.91 -1.79
CA GLU A 21 11.28 2.92 -1.16
C GLU A 21 11.24 1.56 -1.86
N LEU A 22 10.04 1.08 -2.19
CA LEU A 22 9.84 -0.20 -2.86
C LEU A 22 10.44 -0.20 -4.28
N VAL A 23 10.30 0.90 -5.02
CA VAL A 23 10.92 1.06 -6.35
C VAL A 23 12.44 1.18 -6.24
N ASP A 24 12.94 1.92 -5.25
CA ASP A 24 14.37 2.08 -5.00
C ASP A 24 15.04 0.75 -4.63
N GLU A 25 14.34 -0.15 -3.94
CA GLU A 25 14.84 -1.51 -3.68
C GLU A 25 15.04 -2.29 -4.98
N LEU A 26 14.10 -2.20 -5.93
CA LEU A 26 14.27 -2.83 -7.25
C LEU A 26 15.47 -2.23 -8.00
N ARG A 27 15.65 -0.90 -7.92
CA ARG A 27 16.80 -0.23 -8.55
C ARG A 27 18.13 -0.75 -8.01
N LYS A 28 18.24 -0.95 -6.70
CA LYS A 28 19.45 -1.53 -6.05
C LYS A 28 19.77 -2.94 -6.51
N ASN A 29 18.77 -3.68 -7.00
CA ASN A 29 18.94 -5.03 -7.55
C ASN A 29 19.13 -5.03 -9.07
N ASN A 30 19.41 -3.87 -9.68
CA ASN A 30 19.61 -3.70 -11.12
C ASN A 30 18.42 -4.18 -11.97
N ILE A 31 17.20 -4.02 -11.44
CA ILE A 31 15.98 -4.30 -12.18
C ILE A 31 15.78 -3.24 -13.28
N PRO A 32 15.38 -3.62 -14.50
CA PRO A 32 15.12 -2.67 -15.60
C PRO A 32 14.07 -1.59 -15.28
N GLU A 33 14.23 -0.40 -15.88
CA GLU A 33 13.39 0.78 -15.63
C GLU A 33 11.92 0.58 -16.03
N ASP A 34 11.67 -0.17 -17.09
CA ASP A 34 10.33 -0.53 -17.55
C ASP A 34 9.58 -1.39 -16.52
N VAL A 35 10.28 -2.33 -15.89
CA VAL A 35 9.73 -3.17 -14.79
C VAL A 35 9.46 -2.32 -13.55
N MET A 36 10.38 -1.42 -13.19
CA MET A 36 10.19 -0.50 -12.06
C MET A 36 9.00 0.45 -12.29
N SER A 37 8.89 0.99 -13.51
CA SER A 37 7.77 1.85 -13.92
C SER A 37 6.45 1.09 -13.90
N TRP A 38 6.43 -0.18 -14.36
CA TRP A 38 5.26 -1.05 -14.29
C TRP A 38 4.84 -1.29 -12.84
N TYR A 39 5.79 -1.64 -11.98
CA TYR A 39 5.52 -1.91 -10.57
C TYR A 39 4.96 -0.66 -9.86
N ARG A 40 5.56 0.51 -10.12
CA ARG A 40 5.05 1.79 -9.61
C ARG A 40 3.61 2.05 -10.05
N ARG A 41 3.32 1.86 -11.35
CA ARG A 41 1.97 2.00 -11.91
C ARG A 41 0.98 1.05 -11.25
N SER A 42 1.36 -0.22 -11.05
CA SER A 42 0.50 -1.21 -10.38
C SER A 42 0.19 -0.83 -8.94
N LEU A 43 1.20 -0.35 -8.18
CA LEU A 43 1.01 0.14 -6.82
C LEU A 43 0.05 1.34 -6.79
N ASP A 44 0.32 2.38 -7.60
CA ASP A 44 -0.45 3.63 -7.60
C ASP A 44 -1.89 3.43 -8.06
N TYR A 45 -2.14 2.42 -8.91
CA TYR A 45 -3.49 2.10 -9.39
C TYR A 45 -4.33 1.35 -8.34
N ASN A 46 -3.72 0.39 -7.65
CA ASN A 46 -4.46 -0.58 -6.83
C ASN A 46 -4.53 -0.21 -5.35
N VAL A 47 -3.52 0.49 -4.82
CA VAL A 47 -3.37 0.69 -3.37
C VAL A 47 -4.11 1.94 -2.89
N PRO A 48 -3.87 3.16 -3.44
CA PRO A 48 -4.60 4.37 -3.08
C PRO A 48 -6.02 4.44 -3.67
N GLY A 49 -6.81 5.45 -3.25
CA GLY A 49 -8.17 5.68 -3.76
C GLY A 49 -9.28 4.98 -2.98
N GLY A 50 -8.94 4.21 -1.94
CA GLY A 50 -9.89 3.66 -1.00
C GLY A 50 -10.40 4.67 0.05
N LYS A 51 -11.19 4.17 1.00
CA LYS A 51 -11.58 4.92 2.20
C LYS A 51 -10.44 5.03 3.23
N LEU A 52 -9.42 4.16 3.12
CA LEU A 52 -8.26 4.06 4.02
C LEU A 52 -8.63 3.79 5.49
N ASN A 53 -9.84 3.29 5.74
CA ASN A 53 -10.35 3.07 7.09
C ASN A 53 -9.53 2.02 7.83
N ARG A 54 -9.08 0.96 7.14
CA ARG A 54 -8.31 -0.12 7.78
C ARG A 54 -6.92 0.39 8.14
N GLY A 55 -6.22 1.03 7.21
CA GLY A 55 -4.90 1.60 7.44
C GLY A 55 -4.89 2.69 8.52
N MET A 56 -5.79 3.67 8.45
CA MET A 56 -5.86 4.75 9.45
C MET A 56 -6.25 4.24 10.84
N SER A 57 -7.08 3.19 10.93
CA SER A 57 -7.46 2.60 12.23
C SER A 57 -6.26 2.05 13.00
N VAL A 58 -5.19 1.61 12.33
CA VAL A 58 -3.95 1.18 12.99
C VAL A 58 -3.30 2.36 13.72
N VAL A 59 -3.16 3.49 13.04
CA VAL A 59 -2.59 4.71 13.62
C VAL A 59 -3.41 5.21 14.80
N ASP A 60 -4.73 5.34 14.61
CA ASP A 60 -5.65 5.78 15.66
C ASP A 60 -5.58 4.85 16.88
N THR A 61 -5.50 3.53 16.66
CA THR A 61 -5.40 2.53 17.74
C THR A 61 -4.10 2.65 18.51
N VAL A 62 -2.95 2.82 17.84
CA VAL A 62 -1.65 2.98 18.51
C VAL A 62 -1.63 4.25 19.37
N GLU A 63 -2.19 5.36 18.88
CA GLU A 63 -2.31 6.61 19.63
C GLU A 63 -3.18 6.44 20.89
N ILE A 64 -4.35 5.79 20.75
CA ILE A 64 -5.24 5.48 21.88
C ILE A 64 -4.53 4.62 22.93
N LEU A 65 -3.81 3.57 22.50
CA LEU A 65 -3.11 2.65 23.41
C LEU A 65 -1.95 3.33 24.14
N LYS A 66 -1.24 4.24 23.48
CA LYS A 66 -0.16 5.05 24.09
C LYS A 66 -0.70 6.11 25.05
N ARG A 67 -1.98 6.48 24.96
CA ARG A 67 -2.64 7.52 25.76
C ARG A 67 -1.94 8.89 25.69
N ARG A 68 -1.25 9.14 24.57
CA ARG A 68 -0.58 10.40 24.24
C ARG A 68 -0.43 10.49 22.73
N SER A 69 -0.20 11.69 22.22
CA SER A 69 0.16 11.87 20.82
C SER A 69 1.43 11.08 20.47
N LEU A 70 1.44 10.53 19.26
CA LEU A 70 2.58 9.78 18.73
C LEU A 70 3.72 10.73 18.38
N THR A 71 4.97 10.29 18.62
CA THR A 71 6.12 10.95 18.00
C THR A 71 6.08 10.74 16.48
N GLU A 72 6.83 11.53 15.71
CA GLU A 72 6.87 11.33 14.25
C GLU A 72 7.36 9.93 13.86
N GLU A 73 8.32 9.38 14.61
CA GLU A 73 8.81 8.01 14.37
C GLU A 73 7.72 6.96 14.66
N GLU A 74 7.04 7.07 15.81
CA GLU A 74 5.94 6.16 16.16
C GLU A 74 4.79 6.26 15.16
N TYR A 75 4.46 7.48 14.70
CA TYR A 75 3.45 7.71 13.69
C TYR A 75 3.84 7.06 12.36
N VAL A 76 5.08 7.27 11.88
CA VAL A 76 5.53 6.68 10.60
C VAL A 76 5.51 5.16 10.68
N LYS A 77 5.97 4.55 11.77
CA LYS A 77 5.87 3.10 11.96
C LYS A 77 4.43 2.61 11.95
N ALA A 78 3.55 3.23 12.75
CA ALA A 78 2.13 2.86 12.78
C ALA A 78 1.46 3.03 11.40
N ALA A 79 1.82 4.10 10.67
CA ALA A 79 1.30 4.37 9.33
C ALA A 79 1.80 3.34 8.31
N VAL A 80 3.09 2.96 8.35
CA VAL A 80 3.64 1.88 7.51
C VAL A 80 2.88 0.57 7.77
N LEU A 81 2.65 0.22 9.03
CA LEU A 81 1.85 -0.95 9.38
C LEU A 81 0.40 -0.83 8.86
N GLY A 82 -0.20 0.36 8.95
CA GLY A 82 -1.49 0.64 8.32
C GLY A 82 -1.48 0.44 6.81
N TRP A 83 -0.43 0.88 6.11
CA TRP A 83 -0.26 0.66 4.68
C TRP A 83 -0.02 -0.81 4.31
N CYS A 84 0.61 -1.60 5.18
CA CYS A 84 0.67 -3.06 5.00
C CYS A 84 -0.73 -3.69 4.94
N ILE A 85 -1.69 -3.18 5.73
CA ILE A 85 -3.09 -3.64 5.67
C ILE A 85 -3.78 -3.19 4.38
N GLU A 86 -3.55 -1.96 3.92
CA GLU A 86 -4.12 -1.47 2.65
C GLU A 86 -3.49 -2.20 1.44
N LEU A 87 -2.21 -2.56 1.50
CA LEU A 87 -1.55 -3.43 0.52
C LEU A 87 -2.16 -4.83 0.51
N LEU A 88 -2.41 -5.41 1.69
CA LEU A 88 -3.09 -6.72 1.81
C LEU A 88 -4.49 -6.66 1.19
N GLN A 89 -5.24 -5.58 1.44
CA GLN A 89 -6.53 -5.36 0.82
C GLN A 89 -6.40 -5.23 -0.71
N ALA A 90 -5.42 -4.49 -1.22
CA ALA A 90 -5.22 -4.32 -2.65
C ALA A 90 -4.89 -5.65 -3.34
N TYR A 91 -4.03 -6.48 -2.74
CA TYR A 91 -3.76 -7.85 -3.21
C TYR A 91 -5.05 -8.67 -3.34
N PHE A 92 -5.88 -8.69 -2.29
CA PHE A 92 -7.14 -9.42 -2.33
C PHE A 92 -8.08 -8.87 -3.40
N LEU A 93 -8.23 -7.55 -3.53
CA LEU A 93 -9.14 -6.95 -4.52
C LEU A 93 -8.70 -7.22 -5.96
N VAL A 94 -7.41 -7.17 -6.27
CA VAL A 94 -6.93 -7.52 -7.62
C VAL A 94 -7.25 -8.98 -7.95
N SER A 95 -7.07 -9.87 -6.98
CA SER A 95 -7.32 -11.30 -7.15
C SER A 95 -8.83 -11.60 -7.25
N ASP A 96 -9.63 -10.99 -6.38
CA ASP A 96 -11.11 -11.04 -6.34
C ASP A 96 -11.73 -10.54 -7.65
N ASP A 97 -11.27 -9.39 -8.14
CA ASP A 97 -11.78 -8.82 -9.38
C ASP A 97 -11.58 -9.76 -10.58
N ILE A 98 -10.50 -10.56 -10.58
CA ILE A 98 -10.24 -11.59 -11.61
C ILE A 98 -11.14 -12.80 -11.41
N MET A 99 -11.24 -13.33 -10.18
CA MET A 99 -12.05 -14.51 -9.86
C MET A 99 -13.54 -14.29 -10.18
N ASP A 100 -14.05 -13.10 -9.88
CA ASP A 100 -15.46 -12.73 -10.08
C ASP A 100 -15.73 -12.11 -11.46
N ALA A 101 -14.71 -12.02 -12.33
CA ALA A 101 -14.78 -11.35 -13.61
C ALA A 101 -15.34 -9.90 -13.54
N SER A 102 -15.06 -9.20 -12.44
CA SER A 102 -15.55 -7.85 -12.15
C SER A 102 -15.11 -6.82 -13.20
N ILE A 103 -15.95 -5.80 -13.42
CA ILE A 103 -15.71 -4.78 -14.46
C ILE A 103 -15.01 -3.55 -13.88
N THR A 104 -15.46 -3.05 -12.72
CA THR A 104 -14.97 -1.80 -12.13
C THR A 104 -14.70 -1.92 -10.64
N ARG A 105 -13.68 -1.20 -10.17
CA ARG A 105 -13.31 -1.06 -8.76
C ARG A 105 -12.95 0.39 -8.46
N ARG A 106 -13.48 0.96 -7.37
CA ARG A 106 -13.21 2.36 -6.96
C ARG A 106 -13.50 3.41 -8.06
N GLY A 107 -14.50 3.16 -8.91
CA GLY A 107 -14.89 4.06 -9.99
C GLY A 107 -14.00 3.99 -11.25
N GLN A 108 -13.03 3.08 -11.30
CA GLN A 108 -12.16 2.84 -12.44
C GLN A 108 -12.25 1.37 -12.89
N PRO A 109 -11.83 1.00 -14.11
CA PRO A 109 -11.77 -0.40 -14.53
C PRO A 109 -10.95 -1.27 -13.56
N CYS A 110 -11.33 -2.52 -13.35
CA CYS A 110 -10.50 -3.46 -12.59
C CYS A 110 -9.12 -3.58 -13.23
N TRP A 111 -8.07 -3.80 -12.43
CA TRP A 111 -6.68 -3.75 -12.93
C TRP A 111 -6.44 -4.67 -14.14
N TYR A 112 -6.94 -5.92 -14.08
CA TYR A 112 -6.81 -6.89 -15.16
C TYR A 112 -7.54 -6.50 -16.46
N ARG A 113 -8.48 -5.54 -16.40
CA ARG A 113 -9.20 -5.00 -17.56
C ARG A 113 -8.49 -3.83 -18.22
N ASN A 114 -7.42 -3.29 -17.62
CA ASN A 114 -6.67 -2.21 -18.23
C ASN A 114 -5.95 -2.69 -19.51
N PRO A 115 -5.89 -1.85 -20.56
CA PRO A 115 -5.14 -2.16 -21.77
C PRO A 115 -3.69 -2.57 -21.44
N GLY A 116 -3.28 -3.72 -21.96
CA GLY A 116 -1.94 -4.28 -21.78
C GLY A 116 -1.69 -5.04 -20.46
N VAL A 117 -2.65 -5.06 -19.51
CA VAL A 117 -2.50 -5.78 -18.23
C VAL A 117 -2.98 -7.23 -18.37
N GLY A 118 -4.27 -7.45 -18.60
CA GLY A 118 -4.83 -8.81 -18.68
C GLY A 118 -4.47 -9.65 -17.45
N MET A 119 -4.05 -10.89 -17.67
CA MET A 119 -3.70 -11.83 -16.58
C MET A 119 -2.32 -11.58 -15.95
N ILE A 120 -1.54 -10.60 -16.44
CA ILE A 120 -0.34 -10.12 -15.72
C ILE A 120 -0.73 -9.63 -14.31
N ALA A 121 -1.97 -9.17 -14.15
CA ALA A 121 -2.58 -8.80 -12.88
C ALA A 121 -2.46 -9.89 -11.78
N ILE A 122 -2.39 -11.18 -12.14
CA ILE A 122 -2.15 -12.27 -11.17
C ILE A 122 -0.76 -12.13 -10.55
N ASN A 123 0.28 -11.91 -11.36
CA ASN A 123 1.63 -11.69 -10.86
C ASN A 123 1.72 -10.35 -10.10
N ASP A 124 1.06 -9.31 -10.61
CA ASP A 124 1.04 -8.01 -9.94
C ASP A 124 0.43 -8.09 -8.55
N SER A 125 -0.60 -8.93 -8.34
CA SER A 125 -1.18 -9.13 -7.01
C SER A 125 -0.16 -9.75 -6.04
N PHE A 126 0.63 -10.73 -6.48
CA PHE A 126 1.72 -11.30 -5.67
C PHE A 126 2.84 -10.30 -5.40
N MET A 127 3.16 -9.42 -6.34
CA MET A 127 4.12 -8.33 -6.13
C MET A 127 3.64 -7.32 -5.06
N ILE A 128 2.35 -7.00 -5.06
CA ILE A 128 1.71 -6.16 -4.02
C ILE A 128 1.77 -6.87 -2.66
N SER A 129 1.47 -8.17 -2.61
CA SER A 129 1.56 -8.97 -1.38
C SER A 129 3.00 -9.04 -0.84
N SER A 130 3.98 -9.24 -1.73
CA SER A 130 5.40 -9.30 -1.37
C SER A 130 5.92 -8.00 -0.76
N ALA A 131 5.38 -6.85 -1.20
CA ALA A 131 5.71 -5.53 -0.65
C ALA A 131 5.49 -5.45 0.86
N ILE A 132 4.46 -6.12 1.37
CA ILE A 132 4.12 -6.14 2.80
C ILE A 132 5.32 -6.67 3.61
N TYR A 133 5.86 -7.81 3.22
CA TYR A 133 6.96 -8.44 3.93
C TYR A 133 8.27 -7.64 3.80
N ARG A 134 8.46 -6.93 2.69
CA ARG A 134 9.58 -5.99 2.51
C ARG A 134 9.49 -4.85 3.51
N LEU A 135 8.33 -4.19 3.60
CA LEU A 135 8.11 -3.09 4.54
C LEU A 135 8.22 -3.54 6.00
N LEU A 136 7.64 -4.69 6.34
CA LEU A 136 7.76 -5.25 7.68
C LEU A 136 9.23 -5.48 8.05
N LYS A 137 10.04 -6.00 7.12
CA LYS A 137 11.47 -6.20 7.32
C LYS A 137 12.25 -4.89 7.39
N SER A 138 11.92 -3.87 6.59
CA SER A 138 12.60 -2.57 6.63
C SER A 138 12.36 -1.84 7.96
N TYR A 139 11.12 -1.85 8.45
CA TYR A 139 10.71 -0.98 9.56
C TYR A 139 10.69 -1.65 10.93
N PHE A 140 10.52 -2.98 10.99
CA PHE A 140 10.27 -3.69 12.26
C PHE A 140 11.26 -4.82 12.55
N LYS A 141 12.28 -5.04 11.72
CA LYS A 141 13.23 -6.15 11.91
C LYS A 141 13.97 -6.12 13.26
N THR A 142 14.19 -4.93 13.82
CA THR A 142 14.89 -4.76 15.11
C THR A 142 13.94 -4.61 16.29
N ASP A 143 12.63 -4.60 16.05
CA ASP A 143 11.66 -4.43 17.11
C ASP A 143 11.50 -5.74 17.89
N PRO A 144 11.28 -5.67 19.21
CA PRO A 144 11.05 -6.85 20.02
C PRO A 144 9.79 -7.59 19.55
N CYS A 145 9.86 -8.92 19.57
CA CYS A 145 8.72 -9.82 19.38
C CYS A 145 7.77 -9.81 20.56
#